data_AF-A0A2D4SPE7-F1
#
_entry.id   AF-A0A2D4SPE7-F1
#
_cell.length_a   1.000
_cell.length_b   1.000
_cell.length_c   1.000
_cell.angle_alpha   90.00
_cell.angle_beta   90.00
_cell.angle_gamma   90.00
#
_symmetry.space_group_name_H-M   'P 1'
#
loop_
_entity.id
_entity.type
_entity.pdbx_description
1 polymer ?
#
loop_
_entity_poly.entity_id
_entity_poly.type
_entity_poly.pdbx_seq_one_letter_code
_entity_poly.pdbx_strand_id
1 'polypeptide(L)'
;ELIDNVFAIHVRDNNQEYTLYRYPMEGGNWYNRKGAAKTQAFMRSPLDYVAITSPFGVKRGHKRHKGVDYGAPVGTPIRSAAAGKVTEAKYSGAYGKQVRIYHSDSELTSAYAHMSTMFVKSGDFVEKGQIIGKVGLTGRTTGPHLHYEIMRKKHRINPLTNKMLRLPPLSGDERQYFMSYRAIVESAFQGASLQLHDELSTWVQEHSAQSDAH
;
A
#
# COMPACT_ATOMS: atom_id res chain seq x y z
N GLU A 1 9.31 10.06 9.12
CA GLU A 1 8.86 11.32 9.76
C GLU A 1 8.69 12.51 8.81
N LEU A 2 9.40 12.63 7.67
CA LEU A 2 9.20 13.78 6.75
C LEU A 2 7.97 13.70 5.81
N ILE A 3 7.32 12.54 5.68
CA ILE A 3 6.22 12.33 4.72
C ILE A 3 4.85 12.73 5.33
N ASP A 4 4.78 12.93 6.65
CA ASP A 4 3.49 13.16 7.30
C ASP A 4 2.84 14.52 7.03
N ASN A 5 3.61 15.47 6.47
CA ASN A 5 3.14 16.83 6.15
C ASN A 5 2.94 17.09 4.64
N VAL A 6 2.94 16.06 3.80
CA VAL A 6 2.72 16.23 2.34
C VAL A 6 1.23 16.13 2.01
N PHE A 7 0.61 17.27 1.66
CA PHE A 7 -0.82 17.36 1.34
C PHE A 7 -1.14 17.01 -0.13
N ALA A 8 -0.23 17.34 -1.05
CA ALA A 8 -0.34 16.96 -2.46
C ALA A 8 1.05 16.78 -3.09
N ILE A 9 1.11 15.96 -4.14
CA ILE A 9 2.29 15.78 -4.99
C ILE A 9 1.90 15.96 -6.45
N HIS A 10 2.70 16.71 -7.19
CA HIS A 10 2.58 16.83 -8.63
C HIS A 10 3.58 15.87 -9.28
N VAL A 11 3.08 14.96 -10.11
CA VAL A 11 3.87 13.90 -10.74
C VAL A 11 3.91 14.13 -12.24
N ARG A 12 5.12 14.15 -12.80
CA ARG A 12 5.38 14.18 -14.23
C ARG A 12 6.18 12.93 -14.62
N ASP A 13 5.58 12.06 -15.42
CA ASP A 13 6.21 10.82 -15.91
C ASP A 13 5.80 10.57 -17.37
N ASN A 14 6.78 10.39 -18.27
CA ASN A 14 6.64 9.93 -19.66
C ASN A 14 5.28 10.28 -20.34
N ASN A 15 5.04 11.58 -20.56
CA ASN A 15 3.83 12.19 -21.15
C ASN A 15 2.54 12.27 -20.30
N GLN A 16 2.59 11.98 -19.01
CA GLN A 16 1.47 12.21 -18.10
C GLN A 16 1.85 13.12 -16.95
N GLU A 17 1.04 14.15 -16.76
CA GLU A 17 1.14 15.10 -15.66
C GLU A 17 -0.15 15.02 -14.83
N TYR A 18 -0.01 14.75 -13.54
CA TYR A 18 -1.16 14.63 -12.64
C TYR A 18 -0.80 14.95 -11.20
N THR A 19 -1.77 15.50 -10.47
CA THR A 19 -1.66 15.77 -9.03
C THR A 19 -2.35 14.67 -8.22
N LEU A 20 -1.68 14.21 -7.18
CA LEU A 20 -2.25 13.35 -6.14
C LEU A 20 -2.40 14.15 -4.85
N TYR A 21 -3.51 13.94 -4.17
CA TYR A 21 -3.83 14.58 -2.89
C TYR A 21 -3.90 13.51 -1.82
N ARG A 22 -3.26 13.77 -0.68
CA ARG A 22 -3.31 12.89 0.48
C ARG A 22 -4.58 13.17 1.27
N TYR A 23 -5.37 12.14 1.55
CA TYR A 23 -6.55 12.27 2.40
C TYR A 23 -6.12 12.61 3.84
N PRO A 24 -6.75 13.59 4.51
CA PRO A 24 -6.28 14.14 5.78
C PRO A 24 -6.65 13.22 6.96
N MET A 25 -6.03 12.05 7.01
CA MET A 25 -6.04 11.09 8.11
C MET A 25 -4.63 10.53 8.31
N GLU A 26 -4.35 10.04 9.51
CA GLU A 26 -3.08 9.37 9.81
C GLU A 26 -2.87 8.17 8.85
N GLY A 27 -1.68 8.10 8.21
CA GLY A 27 -1.41 7.10 7.17
C GLY A 27 -2.21 7.26 5.86
N GLY A 28 -2.85 8.42 5.66
CA GLY A 28 -3.85 8.68 4.62
C GLY A 28 -3.47 8.29 3.19
N ASN A 29 -4.44 7.73 2.47
CA ASN A 29 -4.29 7.29 1.08
C ASN A 29 -4.21 8.48 0.11
N TRP A 30 -3.61 8.25 -1.06
CA TRP A 30 -3.45 9.21 -2.14
C TRP A 30 -4.54 9.03 -3.18
N TYR A 31 -5.18 10.14 -3.56
CA TYR A 31 -6.27 10.18 -4.53
C TYR A 31 -5.95 11.17 -5.64
N ASN A 32 -6.41 10.88 -6.86
CA ASN A 32 -6.35 11.87 -7.93
C ASN A 32 -7.41 12.97 -7.72
N ARG A 33 -7.39 13.98 -8.60
CA ARG A 33 -8.34 15.10 -8.59
C ARG A 33 -9.82 14.68 -8.53
N LYS A 34 -10.19 13.51 -9.09
CA LYS A 34 -11.57 13.01 -9.12
C LYS A 34 -11.96 12.18 -7.89
N GLY A 35 -11.07 12.04 -6.90
CA GLY A 35 -11.26 11.17 -5.73
C GLY A 35 -11.07 9.68 -6.04
N ALA A 36 -10.42 9.34 -7.16
CA ALA A 36 -10.05 7.96 -7.45
C ALA A 36 -8.71 7.63 -6.78
N ALA A 37 -8.67 6.57 -6.00
CA ALA A 37 -7.49 6.18 -5.26
C ALA A 37 -6.34 5.79 -6.20
N LYS A 38 -5.14 6.27 -5.86
CA LYS A 38 -3.87 5.96 -6.51
C LYS A 38 -2.96 5.16 -5.58
N THR A 39 -3.20 5.20 -4.27
CA THR A 39 -2.69 4.20 -3.33
C THR A 39 -3.36 2.85 -3.55
N GLN A 40 -2.57 1.78 -3.56
CA GLN A 40 -3.11 0.42 -3.52
C GLN A 40 -3.57 0.11 -2.09
N ALA A 41 -4.74 -0.51 -1.93
CA ALA A 41 -5.26 -0.91 -0.62
C ALA A 41 -4.29 -1.89 0.05
N PHE A 42 -3.64 -2.74 -0.76
CA PHE A 42 -2.67 -3.73 -0.33
C PHE A 42 -1.26 -3.39 -0.81
N MET A 43 -0.25 -3.73 -0.01
CA MET A 43 1.14 -3.81 -0.47
C MET A 43 1.27 -4.88 -1.55
N ARG A 44 2.14 -4.65 -2.55
CA ARG A 44 2.42 -5.62 -3.61
C ARG A 44 3.12 -6.87 -3.07
N SER A 45 3.94 -6.70 -2.04
CA SER A 45 4.62 -7.76 -1.32
C SER A 45 4.52 -7.51 0.19
N PRO A 46 4.23 -8.54 1.01
CA PRO A 46 4.32 -8.45 2.47
C PRO A 46 5.75 -8.56 3.03
N LEU A 47 6.77 -8.66 2.16
CA LEU A 47 8.20 -8.70 2.49
C LEU A 47 9.00 -7.63 1.72
N ASP A 48 10.05 -7.09 2.34
CA ASP A 48 10.90 -6.03 1.76
C ASP A 48 11.92 -6.55 0.72
N TYR A 49 12.23 -7.86 0.71
CA TYR A 49 13.11 -8.54 -0.27
C TYR A 49 12.36 -9.68 -0.97
N VAL A 50 12.42 -9.76 -2.30
CA VAL A 50 11.59 -10.70 -3.07
C VAL A 50 12.41 -11.53 -4.07
N ALA A 51 12.40 -12.85 -3.86
CA ALA A 51 12.30 -13.80 -4.96
C ALA A 51 10.92 -14.46 -4.86
N ILE A 52 10.03 -14.22 -5.85
CA ILE A 52 8.80 -15.02 -5.98
C ILE A 52 9.24 -16.43 -6.36
N THR A 53 9.14 -17.37 -5.42
CA THR A 53 9.57 -18.75 -5.66
C THR A 53 8.46 -19.58 -6.28
N SER A 54 7.19 -19.23 -6.04
CA SER A 54 6.05 -19.88 -6.70
C SER A 54 4.84 -18.93 -6.83
N PRO A 55 4.44 -18.55 -8.06
CA PRO A 55 3.25 -17.72 -8.26
C PRO A 55 1.93 -18.47 -7.99
N PHE A 56 0.83 -17.70 -7.92
CA PHE A 56 -0.53 -18.23 -7.78
C PHE A 56 -0.94 -19.04 -9.01
N GLY A 57 -1.64 -20.15 -8.79
CA GLY A 57 -2.22 -20.98 -9.86
C GLY A 57 -1.28 -22.00 -10.49
N VAL A 58 0.01 -22.03 -10.11
CA VAL A 58 0.97 -23.05 -10.55
C VAL A 58 0.46 -24.45 -10.21
N LYS A 59 0.52 -25.38 -11.17
CA LYS A 59 0.14 -26.79 -10.94
C LYS A 59 1.23 -27.48 -10.10
N ARG A 60 0.83 -28.11 -9.00
CA ARG A 60 1.62 -29.05 -8.19
C ARG A 60 0.91 -30.40 -8.23
N GLY A 61 1.28 -31.24 -9.19
CA GLY A 61 0.53 -32.45 -9.53
C GLY A 61 -0.92 -32.12 -9.91
N HIS A 62 -1.89 -32.75 -9.25
CA HIS A 62 -3.33 -32.51 -9.49
C HIS A 62 -3.90 -31.25 -8.80
N LYS A 63 -3.12 -30.54 -7.98
CA LYS A 63 -3.58 -29.36 -7.21
C LYS A 63 -2.97 -28.07 -7.76
N ARG A 64 -3.73 -26.98 -7.76
CA ARG A 64 -3.24 -25.64 -8.08
C ARG A 64 -2.80 -24.91 -6.83
N HIS A 65 -1.70 -24.17 -6.91
CA HIS A 65 -1.20 -23.32 -5.85
C HIS A 65 -2.20 -22.19 -5.56
N LYS A 66 -2.52 -22.03 -4.27
CA LYS A 66 -3.66 -21.23 -3.78
C LYS A 66 -3.28 -19.86 -3.22
N GLY A 67 -1.99 -19.53 -3.26
CA GLY A 67 -1.39 -18.29 -2.80
C GLY A 67 -0.16 -17.93 -3.63
N VAL A 68 0.69 -17.07 -3.09
CA VAL A 68 2.01 -16.74 -3.63
C VAL A 68 3.03 -17.13 -2.57
N ASP A 69 4.08 -17.83 -2.98
CA ASP A 69 5.20 -18.15 -2.11
C ASP A 69 6.33 -17.15 -2.36
N TYR A 70 6.72 -16.47 -1.29
CA TYR A 70 7.87 -15.56 -1.28
C TYR A 70 9.02 -16.25 -0.56
N GLY A 71 10.07 -16.62 -1.29
CA GLY A 71 11.27 -17.19 -0.69
C GLY A 71 11.98 -16.13 0.15
N ALA A 72 12.24 -16.45 1.42
CA ALA A 72 12.89 -15.54 2.35
C ALA A 72 13.52 -16.33 3.51
N PRO A 73 14.68 -15.90 4.04
CA PRO A 73 15.29 -16.53 5.21
C PRO A 73 14.35 -16.55 6.42
N VAL A 74 14.51 -17.56 7.28
CA VAL A 74 13.84 -17.60 8.59
C VAL A 74 14.19 -16.32 9.37
N GLY A 75 13.19 -15.72 10.01
CA GLY A 75 13.36 -14.49 10.77
C GLY A 75 13.05 -13.21 9.98
N THR A 76 12.93 -13.28 8.65
CA THR A 76 12.55 -12.13 7.81
C THR A 76 11.23 -11.52 8.29
N PRO A 77 11.13 -10.21 8.56
CA PRO A 77 9.89 -9.58 9.01
C PRO A 77 8.75 -9.75 8.01
N ILE A 78 7.57 -10.12 8.49
CA ILE A 78 6.33 -10.19 7.72
C ILE A 78 5.47 -8.99 8.09
N ARG A 79 5.03 -8.24 7.09
CA ARG A 79 4.19 -7.06 7.26
C ARG A 79 2.75 -7.30 6.82
N SER A 80 1.79 -6.67 7.50
CA SER A 80 0.40 -6.68 7.06
C SER A 80 0.26 -5.92 5.74
N ALA A 81 -0.34 -6.56 4.74
CA ALA A 81 -0.48 -5.97 3.42
C ALA A 81 -1.46 -4.78 3.40
N ALA A 82 -2.43 -4.72 4.32
CA ALA A 82 -3.40 -3.64 4.46
C ALA A 82 -3.85 -3.51 5.93
N ALA A 83 -4.45 -2.37 6.29
CA ALA A 83 -5.04 -2.20 7.62
C ALA A 83 -6.22 -3.17 7.81
N GLY A 84 -6.42 -3.67 9.02
CA GLY A 84 -7.52 -4.60 9.29
C GLY A 84 -7.49 -5.22 10.68
N LYS A 85 -8.41 -6.16 10.91
CA LYS A 85 -8.54 -6.89 12.18
C LYS A 85 -8.02 -8.31 12.04
N VAL A 86 -7.14 -8.73 12.95
CA VAL A 86 -6.65 -10.11 13.04
C VAL A 86 -7.80 -11.01 13.45
N THR A 87 -8.21 -11.92 12.57
CA THR A 87 -9.29 -12.87 12.82
C THR A 87 -8.76 -14.20 13.36
N GLU A 88 -7.55 -14.58 12.98
CA GLU A 88 -6.87 -15.77 13.47
C GLU A 88 -5.38 -15.51 13.65
N ALA A 89 -4.80 -16.00 14.73
CA ALA A 89 -3.35 -16.05 14.97
C ALA A 89 -3.07 -17.34 15.75
N LYS A 90 -2.84 -18.45 15.04
CA LYS A 90 -2.76 -19.80 15.63
C LYS A 90 -1.96 -20.75 14.75
N TYR A 91 -1.70 -21.96 15.26
CA TYR A 91 -1.20 -23.06 14.45
C TYR A 91 -2.35 -23.70 13.65
N SER A 92 -2.19 -23.81 12.32
CA SER A 92 -3.25 -24.19 11.37
C SER A 92 -2.82 -25.37 10.48
N GLY A 93 -2.43 -26.49 11.11
CA GLY A 93 -2.08 -27.73 10.41
C GLY A 93 -0.96 -27.56 9.39
N ALA A 94 -1.24 -27.87 8.11
CA ALA A 94 -0.26 -27.75 7.03
C ALA A 94 0.27 -26.33 6.81
N TYR A 95 -0.47 -25.29 7.20
CA TYR A 95 -0.03 -23.89 7.12
C TYR A 95 0.95 -23.50 8.24
N GLY A 96 1.16 -24.34 9.25
CA GLY A 96 1.99 -24.01 10.41
C GLY A 96 1.39 -22.87 11.22
N LYS A 97 2.24 -22.02 11.81
CA LYS A 97 1.79 -20.77 12.45
C LYS A 97 1.27 -19.83 11.36
N GLN A 98 0.03 -19.39 11.53
CA GLN A 98 -0.69 -18.58 10.56
C GLN A 98 -1.40 -17.41 11.21
N VAL A 99 -1.31 -16.25 10.56
CA VAL A 99 -2.12 -15.06 10.84
C VAL A 99 -3.11 -14.85 9.70
N ARG A 100 -4.37 -14.54 10.02
CA ARG A 100 -5.39 -14.05 9.07
C ARG A 100 -5.89 -12.69 9.49
N ILE A 101 -6.01 -11.79 8.53
CA ILE A 101 -6.45 -10.41 8.77
C ILE A 101 -7.62 -10.11 7.83
N TYR A 102 -8.73 -9.66 8.40
CA TYR A 102 -9.89 -9.17 7.65
C TYR A 102 -9.80 -7.66 7.45
N HIS A 103 -9.96 -7.24 6.20
CA HIS A 103 -9.85 -5.85 5.75
C HIS A 103 -11.24 -5.38 5.36
N SER A 104 -11.93 -4.71 6.30
CA SER A 104 -13.33 -4.26 6.17
C SER A 104 -13.56 -3.50 4.86
N ASP A 105 -12.67 -2.57 4.54
CA ASP A 105 -12.82 -1.61 3.44
C ASP A 105 -12.83 -2.27 2.06
N SER A 106 -12.34 -3.50 1.97
CA SER A 106 -12.28 -4.28 0.72
C SER A 106 -13.07 -5.59 0.77
N GLU A 107 -13.64 -5.94 1.93
CA GLU A 107 -14.21 -7.26 2.22
C GLU A 107 -13.25 -8.43 1.93
N LEU A 108 -11.93 -8.20 2.05
CA LEU A 108 -10.90 -9.19 1.78
C LEU A 108 -10.30 -9.74 3.06
N THR A 109 -9.77 -10.96 2.99
CA THR A 109 -8.94 -11.55 4.04
C THR A 109 -7.57 -11.86 3.48
N SER A 110 -6.52 -11.34 4.12
CA SER A 110 -5.15 -11.79 3.88
C SER A 110 -4.77 -12.91 4.84
N ALA A 111 -3.95 -13.85 4.39
CA ALA A 111 -3.41 -14.93 5.22
C ALA A 111 -1.91 -15.08 5.03
N TYR A 112 -1.19 -15.25 6.14
CA TYR A 112 0.27 -15.32 6.22
C TYR A 112 0.62 -16.62 6.94
N ALA A 113 1.32 -17.53 6.28
CA ALA A 113 1.58 -18.88 6.80
C ALA A 113 3.08 -19.21 6.87
N HIS A 114 3.38 -20.37 7.46
CA HIS A 114 4.73 -20.87 7.71
C HIS A 114 5.58 -19.97 8.61
N MET A 115 4.95 -19.20 9.49
CA MET A 115 5.63 -18.22 10.33
C MET A 115 6.49 -18.91 11.40
N SER A 116 7.61 -18.30 11.79
CA SER A 116 8.39 -18.73 12.97
C SER A 116 7.79 -18.18 14.25
N THR A 117 7.42 -16.90 14.22
CA THR A 117 6.83 -16.14 15.32
C THR A 117 5.70 -15.25 14.82
N MET A 118 4.65 -15.10 15.63
CA MET A 118 3.55 -14.16 15.43
C MET A 118 3.66 -13.08 16.51
N PHE A 119 3.57 -11.81 16.12
CA PHE A 119 3.60 -10.66 17.06
C PHE A 119 2.21 -10.12 17.38
N VAL A 120 1.18 -10.71 16.78
CA VAL A 120 -0.22 -10.32 16.95
C VAL A 120 -1.05 -11.52 17.41
N LYS A 121 -2.18 -11.26 18.03
CA LYS A 121 -3.18 -12.24 18.48
C LYS A 121 -4.54 -11.98 17.83
N SER A 122 -5.44 -12.96 17.89
CA SER A 122 -6.81 -12.77 17.40
C SER A 122 -7.49 -11.63 18.15
N GLY A 123 -8.18 -10.76 17.40
CA GLY A 123 -8.83 -9.56 17.91
C GLY A 123 -8.05 -8.28 17.72
N ASP A 124 -6.72 -8.34 17.53
CA ASP A 124 -5.88 -7.14 17.35
C ASP A 124 -6.24 -6.39 16.07
N PHE A 125 -6.12 -5.06 16.11
CA PHE A 125 -6.12 -4.23 14.91
C PHE A 125 -4.70 -3.97 14.47
N VAL A 126 -4.48 -3.98 13.15
CA VAL A 126 -3.17 -3.72 12.56
C VAL A 126 -3.26 -2.71 11.44
N GLU A 127 -2.20 -1.94 11.29
CA GLU A 127 -2.03 -0.99 10.20
C GLU A 127 -1.39 -1.64 8.98
N LYS A 128 -1.53 -0.98 7.83
CA LYS A 128 -0.80 -1.35 6.62
C LYS A 128 0.70 -1.19 6.85
N GLY A 129 1.47 -2.23 6.56
CA GLY A 129 2.94 -2.24 6.72
C GLY A 129 3.42 -2.60 8.13
N GLN A 130 2.52 -2.71 9.11
CA GLN A 130 2.86 -3.14 10.46
C GLN A 130 3.45 -4.55 10.46
N ILE A 131 4.53 -4.77 11.22
CA ILE A 131 5.15 -6.09 11.35
C ILE A 131 4.27 -6.97 12.22
N ILE A 132 3.78 -8.08 11.64
CA ILE A 132 2.86 -9.02 12.30
C ILE A 132 3.53 -10.34 12.71
N GLY A 133 4.79 -10.54 12.30
CA GLY A 133 5.59 -11.69 12.70
C GLY A 133 6.82 -11.87 11.82
N LYS A 134 7.33 -13.10 11.77
CA LYS A 134 8.56 -13.45 11.05
C LYS A 134 8.41 -14.72 10.23
N VAL A 135 9.07 -14.77 9.07
CA VAL A 135 9.15 -15.96 8.21
C VAL A 135 9.75 -17.12 8.98
N GLY A 136 9.28 -18.33 8.70
CA GLY A 136 9.74 -19.54 9.36
C GLY A 136 9.67 -20.78 8.49
N LEU A 137 9.56 -21.91 9.17
CA LEU A 137 9.55 -23.26 8.60
C LEU A 137 8.45 -24.14 9.21
N THR A 138 7.43 -23.53 9.82
CA THR A 138 6.38 -24.29 10.51
C THR A 138 5.37 -24.89 9.53
N GLY A 139 4.73 -26.00 9.90
CA GLY A 139 3.78 -26.70 9.04
C GLY A 139 4.47 -27.49 7.93
N ARG A 140 3.81 -27.63 6.78
CA ARG A 140 4.30 -28.43 5.66
C ARG A 140 4.93 -27.53 4.60
N THR A 141 6.25 -27.43 4.64
CA THR A 141 7.06 -26.59 3.77
C THR A 141 8.28 -27.37 3.24
N THR A 142 8.80 -26.97 2.07
CA THR A 142 10.04 -27.52 1.48
C THR A 142 11.26 -26.64 1.76
N GLY A 143 11.09 -25.47 2.37
CA GLY A 143 12.17 -24.54 2.66
C GLY A 143 11.66 -23.19 3.17
N PRO A 144 12.53 -22.28 3.64
CA PRO A 144 12.11 -21.00 4.21
C PRO A 144 11.37 -20.14 3.19
N HIS A 145 10.09 -19.87 3.45
CA HIS A 145 9.27 -18.99 2.63
C HIS A 145 8.06 -18.49 3.41
N LEU A 146 7.47 -17.41 2.92
CA LEU A 146 6.12 -16.98 3.31
C LEU A 146 5.13 -17.48 2.27
N HIS A 147 4.13 -18.23 2.72
CA HIS A 147 2.93 -18.50 1.92
C HIS A 147 1.86 -17.45 2.19
N TYR A 148 1.51 -16.68 1.16
CA TYR A 148 0.59 -15.54 1.24
C TYR A 148 -0.65 -15.77 0.38
N GLU A 149 -1.84 -15.67 0.98
CA GLU A 149 -3.12 -15.78 0.28
C GLU A 149 -3.93 -14.48 0.44
N ILE A 150 -4.71 -14.14 -0.58
CA ILE A 150 -5.82 -13.19 -0.46
C ILE A 150 -7.12 -13.91 -0.81
N MET A 151 -8.16 -13.67 -0.02
CA MET A 151 -9.47 -14.28 -0.17
C MET A 151 -10.56 -13.22 -0.18
N ARG A 152 -11.61 -13.44 -0.97
CA ARG A 152 -12.90 -12.76 -0.84
C ARG A 152 -13.96 -13.80 -0.54
N LYS A 153 -14.67 -13.68 0.58
CA LYS A 153 -15.56 -14.73 1.09
C LYS A 153 -14.81 -16.07 1.17
N LYS A 154 -15.25 -17.10 0.43
CA LYS A 154 -14.62 -18.44 0.38
C LYS A 154 -13.68 -18.63 -0.82
N HIS A 155 -13.50 -17.61 -1.67
CA HIS A 155 -12.72 -17.72 -2.91
C HIS A 155 -11.36 -17.03 -2.78
N ARG A 156 -10.29 -17.76 -3.11
CA ARG A 156 -8.94 -17.22 -3.19
C ARG A 156 -8.74 -16.51 -4.51
N ILE A 157 -8.12 -15.34 -4.46
CA ILE A 157 -7.84 -14.52 -5.64
C ILE A 157 -6.34 -14.34 -5.80
N ASN A 158 -5.89 -14.17 -7.04
CA ASN A 158 -4.47 -13.96 -7.34
C ASN A 158 -3.99 -12.63 -6.74
N PRO A 159 -3.10 -12.64 -5.73
CA PRO A 159 -2.63 -11.39 -5.11
C PRO A 159 -1.79 -10.52 -6.04
N LEU A 160 -1.22 -11.07 -7.12
CA LEU A 160 -0.31 -10.33 -8.00
C LEU A 160 -1.03 -9.49 -9.06
N THR A 161 -2.24 -9.88 -9.48
CA THR A 161 -2.91 -9.29 -10.65
C THR A 161 -4.31 -8.77 -10.37
N ASN A 162 -4.87 -9.02 -9.18
CA ASN A 162 -6.28 -8.71 -8.95
C ASN A 162 -6.53 -7.20 -8.71
N LYS A 163 -7.39 -6.61 -9.54
CA LYS A 163 -7.82 -5.20 -9.46
C LYS A 163 -8.52 -4.85 -8.13
N MET A 164 -9.09 -5.83 -7.42
CA MET A 164 -9.75 -5.64 -6.12
C MET A 164 -8.78 -5.27 -4.98
N LEU A 165 -7.45 -5.38 -5.20
CA LEU A 165 -6.45 -4.87 -4.27
C LEU A 165 -6.23 -3.34 -4.37
N ARG A 166 -6.96 -2.67 -5.27
CA ARG A 166 -7.00 -1.21 -5.38
C ARG A 166 -8.13 -0.70 -4.48
N LEU A 167 -7.89 0.43 -3.83
CA LEU A 167 -8.96 1.11 -3.07
C LEU A 167 -10.06 1.56 -4.05
N PRO A 168 -11.34 1.45 -3.67
CA PRO A 168 -12.41 2.06 -4.44
C PRO A 168 -12.24 3.60 -4.47
N PRO A 169 -12.81 4.29 -5.47
CA PRO A 169 -12.93 5.74 -5.42
C PRO A 169 -13.74 6.17 -4.20
N LEU A 170 -13.46 7.35 -3.66
CA LEU A 170 -14.27 7.94 -2.59
C LEU A 170 -15.72 8.12 -3.07
N SER A 171 -16.66 7.89 -2.16
CA SER A 171 -18.11 8.02 -2.39
C SER A 171 -18.81 8.71 -1.23
N GLY A 172 -20.04 9.21 -1.46
CA GLY A 172 -20.86 9.83 -0.41
C GLY A 172 -20.17 11.01 0.28
N ASP A 173 -20.34 11.07 1.60
CA ASP A 173 -19.82 12.15 2.45
C ASP A 173 -18.29 12.24 2.43
N GLU A 174 -17.59 11.10 2.35
CA GLU A 174 -16.13 11.07 2.27
C GLU A 174 -15.62 11.74 0.99
N ARG A 175 -16.33 11.53 -0.13
CA ARG A 175 -16.01 12.21 -1.39
C ARG A 175 -16.26 13.71 -1.26
N GLN A 176 -17.38 14.11 -0.66
CA GLN A 176 -17.72 15.51 -0.51
C GLN A 176 -16.69 16.24 0.36
N TYR A 177 -16.33 15.65 1.50
CA TYR A 177 -15.29 16.14 2.38
C TYR A 177 -13.94 16.26 1.66
N PHE A 178 -13.54 15.21 0.92
CA PHE A 178 -12.30 15.24 0.14
C PHE A 178 -12.30 16.35 -0.91
N MET A 179 -13.42 16.60 -1.60
CA MET A 179 -13.49 17.67 -2.62
C MET A 179 -13.29 19.05 -2.00
N SER A 180 -13.88 19.30 -0.82
CA SER A 180 -13.70 20.56 -0.08
C SER A 180 -12.26 20.72 0.40
N TYR A 181 -11.68 19.69 1.01
CA TYR A 181 -10.28 19.67 1.42
C TYR A 181 -9.33 19.90 0.24
N ARG A 182 -9.55 19.18 -0.87
CA ARG A 182 -8.76 19.32 -2.10
C ARG A 182 -8.81 20.74 -2.64
N ALA A 183 -9.96 21.41 -2.61
CA ALA A 183 -10.09 22.78 -3.08
C ALA A 183 -9.22 23.76 -2.26
N ILE A 184 -9.15 23.57 -0.94
CA ILE A 184 -8.27 24.36 -0.06
C ILE A 184 -6.81 24.13 -0.43
N VAL A 185 -6.40 22.87 -0.59
CA VAL A 185 -5.03 22.53 -0.98
C VAL A 185 -4.67 23.08 -2.37
N GLU A 186 -5.56 22.94 -3.37
CA GLU A 186 -5.35 23.50 -4.71
C GLU A 186 -5.15 25.02 -4.67
N SER A 187 -5.99 25.72 -3.91
CA SER A 187 -5.88 27.18 -3.77
C SER A 187 -4.56 27.62 -3.13
N ALA A 188 -4.10 26.92 -2.09
CA ALA A 188 -2.81 27.19 -1.45
C ALA A 188 -1.63 26.98 -2.43
N PHE A 189 -1.64 25.89 -3.20
CA PHE A 189 -0.61 25.62 -4.20
C PHE A 189 -0.58 26.69 -5.31
N GLN A 190 -1.74 27.09 -5.82
CA GLN A 190 -1.83 28.14 -6.83
C GLN A 190 -1.33 29.48 -6.32
N GLY A 191 -1.73 29.88 -5.10
CA GLY A 191 -1.25 31.11 -4.46
C GLY A 191 0.27 31.11 -4.29
N ALA A 192 0.85 30.03 -3.75
CA ALA A 192 2.29 29.92 -3.57
C ALA A 192 3.05 29.94 -4.91
N SER A 193 2.51 29.30 -5.94
CA SER A 193 3.12 29.27 -7.28
C SER A 193 3.12 30.64 -7.95
N LEU A 194 2.04 31.41 -7.80
CA LEU A 194 1.96 32.80 -8.29
C LEU A 194 2.94 33.71 -7.57
N GLN A 195 3.00 33.62 -6.23
CA GLN A 195 3.95 34.41 -5.45
C GLN A 195 5.40 34.12 -5.85
N LEU A 196 5.78 32.84 -5.98
CA LEU A 196 7.11 32.44 -6.46
C LEU A 196 7.39 32.93 -7.88
N HIS A 197 6.40 32.89 -8.77
CA HIS A 197 6.54 33.41 -10.12
C HIS A 197 6.83 34.91 -10.14
N ASP A 198 6.11 35.69 -9.33
CA ASP A 198 6.30 37.13 -9.22
C ASP A 198 7.70 37.45 -8.66
N GLU A 199 8.08 36.80 -7.56
CA GLU A 199 9.40 36.96 -6.94
C GLU A 199 10.55 36.63 -7.90
N LEU A 200 10.46 35.50 -8.62
CA LEU A 200 11.46 35.10 -9.60
C LEU A 200 11.49 36.02 -10.81
N SER A 201 10.33 36.52 -11.27
CA SER A 201 10.26 37.46 -12.39
C SER A 201 10.91 38.79 -12.05
N THR A 202 10.65 39.32 -10.85
CA THR A 202 11.33 40.50 -10.32
C THR A 202 12.84 40.27 -10.24
N TRP A 203 13.28 39.15 -9.66
CA TRP A 203 14.70 38.81 -9.57
C TRP A 203 15.36 38.74 -10.95
N VAL A 204 14.73 38.09 -11.93
CA VAL A 204 15.25 38.02 -13.30
C VAL A 204 15.37 39.40 -13.92
N GLN A 205 14.35 40.26 -13.80
CA GLN A 205 14.39 41.63 -14.34
C GLN A 205 15.52 42.47 -13.75
N GLU A 206 15.72 42.39 -12.44
CA GLU A 206 16.78 43.11 -11.71
C GLU A 206 18.19 42.67 -12.15
N HIS A 207 18.36 41.38 -12.48
CA HIS A 207 19.66 40.79 -12.79
C HIS A 207 19.93 40.66 -14.30
N SER A 208 18.92 40.74 -15.17
CA SER A 208 19.10 40.81 -16.62
C SER A 208 19.49 42.21 -17.08
N ALA A 209 19.11 43.27 -16.36
CA ALA A 209 19.52 44.64 -16.66
C ALA A 209 21.02 44.91 -16.42
N GLN A 210 21.72 44.04 -15.68
CA GLN A 210 23.16 44.15 -15.41
C GLN A 210 24.03 43.50 -16.50
N SER A 211 23.47 42.66 -17.38
CA SER A 211 24.26 42.02 -18.45
C SER A 211 24.42 42.88 -19.70
N ASP A 212 23.56 43.87 -19.92
CA ASP A 212 23.54 44.70 -21.13
C ASP A 212 24.36 45.99 -20.99
N ALA A 213 25.08 46.16 -19.87
CA ALA A 213 25.91 47.32 -19.56
C ALA A 213 27.43 47.11 -19.76
N HIS A 214 27.83 46.02 -20.44
CA HIS A 214 29.24 45.71 -20.76
C HIS A 214 29.50 45.59 -22.26
#